data_AF-A0AAX3U207-F1
#
_entry.id   AF-A0AAX3U207-F1
#
_cell.length_a   1.000
_cell.length_b   1.000
_cell.length_c   1.000
_cell.angle_alpha   90.00
_cell.angle_beta   90.00
_cell.angle_gamma   90.00
#
_symmetry.space_group_name_H-M   'P 1'
#
loop_
_entity.id
_entity.type
_entity.pdbx_description
1 polymer ?
#
loop_
_entity_poly.entity_id
_entity_poly.type
_entity_poly.pdbx_seq_one_letter_code
_entity_poly.pdbx_strand_id
1 'polypeptide(L)' 'MSLKNDAVVRPLSILESDFCFHLEYNPDVKGYIYQPHGFYYYFNGRKCRYTPDFLADDHKGHVA' A
#
# COMPACT_ATOMS: atom_id res chain seq x y z
N MET A 1 14.17 6.88 0.82
CA MET A 1 13.28 7.40 1.88
C MET A 1 12.08 7.99 1.17
N SER A 2 10.86 7.57 1.52
CA SER A 2 9.66 8.22 0.99
C SER A 2 9.50 9.56 1.69
N LEU A 3 9.35 10.65 0.93
CA LEU A 3 9.15 12.00 1.47
C LEU A 3 7.71 12.16 1.96
N LYS A 4 6.75 11.51 1.28
CA LYS A 4 5.34 11.54 1.66
C LYS A 4 5.04 10.77 2.94
N ASN A 5 5.74 9.65 3.16
CA ASN A 5 5.49 8.78 4.31
C ASN A 5 6.49 8.95 5.45
N ASP A 6 7.52 9.80 5.26
CA ASP A 6 8.62 10.00 6.19
C ASP A 6 9.24 8.68 6.71
N ALA A 7 9.28 7.67 5.84
CA ALA A 7 9.63 6.30 6.20
C ALA A 7 10.40 5.60 5.07
N VAL A 8 11.16 4.58 5.46
CA VAL A 8 11.83 3.69 4.50
C VAL A 8 10.85 2.59 4.09
N VAL A 9 10.35 2.67 2.86
CA VAL A 9 9.52 1.61 2.26
C VAL A 9 10.43 0.51 1.70
N ARG A 10 10.12 -0.75 2.00
CA ARG A 10 10.90 -1.94 1.63
C ARG A 10 10.04 -2.88 0.77
N PRO A 11 9.85 -2.57 -0.51
CA PRO A 11 9.10 -3.42 -1.42
C PRO A 11 9.76 -4.80 -1.57
N LEU A 12 8.95 -5.84 -1.73
CA LEU A 12 9.40 -7.23 -1.86
C LEU A 12 9.57 -7.67 -3.32
N SER A 13 9.00 -6.91 -4.27
CA SER A 13 9.11 -7.18 -5.70
C SER A 13 9.49 -5.94 -6.51
N ILE A 14 9.95 -6.15 -7.75
CA ILE A 14 10.28 -5.06 -8.68
C ILE A 14 9.02 -4.27 -9.09
N LEU A 15 7.87 -4.96 -9.14
CA LEU A 15 6.59 -4.35 -9.47
C LEU A 15 6.12 -3.42 -8.35
N GLU A 16 6.22 -3.86 -7.10
CA GLU A 16 5.92 -3.01 -5.93
C GLU A 16 6.88 -1.82 -5.84
N SER A 17 8.15 -2.02 -6.17
CA SER A 17 9.13 -0.93 -6.20
C SER A 17 8.80 0.11 -7.26
N ASP A 18 8.38 -0.30 -8.47
CA ASP A 18 7.95 0.63 -9.51
C ASP A 18 6.70 1.40 -9.06
N PHE A 19 5.73 0.70 -8.47
CA PHE A 19 4.49 1.32 -7.98
C PHE A 19 4.73 2.32 -6.84
N CYS A 20 5.70 2.07 -5.96
CA CYS A 20 6.10 3.05 -4.94
C CYS A 20 6.52 4.39 -5.56
N PHE A 21 7.23 4.38 -6.69
CA PHE A 21 7.62 5.63 -7.36
C PHE A 21 6.39 6.36 -7.91
N HIS A 22 5.44 5.64 -8.52
CA HIS A 22 4.20 6.25 -9.01
C HIS A 22 3.41 6.91 -7.88
N LEU A 23 3.28 6.26 -6.72
CA LEU A 23 2.60 6.83 -5.55
C LEU A 23 3.35 8.05 -4.96
N GLU A 24 4.68 8.00 -4.93
CA GLU A 24 5.50 9.10 -4.43
C GLU A 24 5.39 10.35 -5.31
N TYR A 25 5.37 10.21 -6.64
CA TYR A 25 5.36 11.34 -7.57
C TYR A 25 3.96 11.84 -7.96
N ASN A 26 2.90 11.04 -7.75
CA ASN A 26 1.54 11.45 -8.11
C ASN A 26 1.05 12.59 -7.19
N PRO A 27 0.68 13.78 -7.71
CA PRO A 27 0.24 14.90 -6.89
C PRO A 27 -1.10 14.69 -6.18
N ASP A 28 -1.94 13.77 -6.66
CA ASP A 28 -3.23 13.46 -6.03
C ASP A 28 -3.08 12.53 -4.82
N VAL A 29 -1.96 11.83 -4.70
CA VAL A 29 -1.68 10.94 -3.57
C VAL A 29 -1.07 11.75 -2.43
N LYS A 30 -1.78 11.85 -1.31
CA LYS A 30 -1.31 12.54 -0.11
C LYS A 30 -0.28 11.70 0.65
N GLY A 31 -0.49 10.39 0.71
CA GLY A 31 0.36 9.44 1.41
C GLY A 31 -0.04 8.01 1.10
N TYR A 32 0.81 7.06 1.48
CA TYR A 32 0.54 5.64 1.27
C TYR A 32 1.23 4.75 2.31
N ILE A 33 0.58 3.63 2.68
CA ILE A 33 1.10 2.65 3.62
C ILE A 33 1.41 1.37 2.86
N TYR A 34 2.64 0.88 3.02
CA TYR A 34 3.06 -0.41 2.46
C TYR A 34 2.75 -1.55 3.42
N GLN A 35 2.17 -2.63 2.90
CA GLN A 35 1.71 -3.81 3.65
C GLN A 35 0.96 -3.44 4.95
N PRO A 36 -0.24 -2.83 4.83
CA PRO A 36 -1.08 -2.45 5.97
C PRO A 36 -1.61 -3.69 6.74
N HIS A 37 -2.66 -3.48 7.54
CA HIS A 37 -3.24 -4.54 8.35
C HIS A 37 -3.66 -5.76 7.51
N GLY A 38 -3.22 -6.94 7.95
CA GLY A 38 -3.60 -8.20 7.33
C GLY A 38 -5.01 -8.62 7.72
N PHE A 39 -5.84 -8.93 6.73
CA PHE A 39 -7.19 -9.44 6.92
C PHE A 39 -7.19 -10.97 6.97
N TYR A 40 -8.08 -11.51 7.80
CA TYR A 40 -8.39 -12.93 7.81
C TYR A 40 -9.79 -13.14 7.23
N TYR A 41 -9.91 -14.05 6.27
CA TYR A 41 -11.18 -14.39 5.66
C TYR A 41 -11.29 -15.90 5.49
N TYR A 42 -12.52 -16.39 5.40
CA TYR A 42 -12.80 -17.81 5.13
C TYR A 42 -13.12 -17.98 3.65
N PHE A 43 -12.37 -18.83 2.96
CA PHE A 43 -12.61 -19.18 1.56
C PHE A 43 -12.52 -20.69 1.40
N ASN A 44 -13.57 -21.30 0.84
CA ASN A 44 -13.71 -22.76 0.71
C ASN A 44 -13.41 -23.53 2.01
N GLY A 45 -13.92 -23.03 3.15
CA GLY A 45 -13.74 -23.66 4.46
C GLY A 45 -12.33 -23.53 5.05
N ARG A 46 -11.41 -22.83 4.38
CA ARG A 46 -10.05 -22.56 4.87
C ARG A 46 -9.95 -21.13 5.38
N LYS A 47 -9.26 -20.94 6.50
CA LYS A 47 -8.90 -19.60 7.00
C LYS A 47 -7.70 -19.11 6.22
N CYS A 48 -7.93 -18.12 5.36
CA CYS A 48 -6.92 -17.47 4.54
C CYS A 48 -6.54 -16.13 5.16
N ARG A 49 -5.26 -15.75 5.01
CA ARG A 49 -4.75 -14.42 5.35
C ARG A 49 -4.47 -13.68 4.06
N TYR A 50 -4.95 -12.44 3.97
CA TYR A 50 -4.64 -11.53 2.89
C TYR A 50 -4.10 -10.23 3.48
N THR A 51 -2.95 -9.79 2.98
CA THR A 51 -2.41 -8.47 3.30
C THR A 51 -2.35 -7.73 1.97
N PRO A 52 -3.06 -6.59 1.84
CA PRO A 52 -2.90 -5.72 0.68
C PRO A 52 -1.45 -5.25 0.57
N ASP A 53 -0.99 -4.94 -0.64
CA ASP A 53 0.38 -4.46 -0.83
C ASP A 53 0.51 -2.97 -0.48
N PHE A 54 -0.51 -2.17 -0.80
CA PHE A 54 -0.54 -0.73 -0.56
C PHE A 54 -1.92 -0.29 -0.07
N LEU A 55 -1.94 0.77 0.73
CA LEU A 55 -3.13 1.55 1.07
C LEU A 55 -2.80 3.02 0.79
N ALA A 56 -3.44 3.64 -0.19
CA ALA A 56 -3.14 5.01 -0.58
C ALA A 56 -4.28 5.96 -0.19
N ASP A 57 -3.91 7.14 0.33
CA ASP A 57 -4.84 8.21 0.67
C ASP A 57 -4.74 9.34 -0.36
N ASP A 58 -5.88 9.75 -0.92
CA ASP A 58 -6.02 10.94 -1.74
C ASP A 58 -6.27 12.19 -0.86
N HIS A 59 -5.91 13.37 -1.36
CA HIS A 59 -6.30 14.66 -0.82
C HIS A 59 -7.82 14.84 -0.63
N LYS A 60 -8.65 14.11 -1.39
CA LYS A 60 -10.11 14.10 -1.25
C LYS A 60 -10.65 13.13 -0.18
N GLY A 61 -9.77 12.41 0.50
CA GLY A 61 -10.15 11.43 1.53
C GLY A 61 -10.67 10.10 0.96
N HIS A 62 -10.45 9.85 -0.33
CA HIS A 62 -10.68 8.53 -0.90
C HIS A 62 -9.50 7.62 -0.55
N VAL A 63 -9.83 6.42 -0.08
CA VAL A 63 -8.89 5.36 0.26
C VAL A 63 -8.92 4.35 -0.88
N ALA A 64 -7.76 4.09 -1.49
CA ALA A 64 -7.59 3.14 -2.58
C ALA A 64 -6.71 1.96 -2.18
#